data_AF-A0A972W165-F1
#
_entry.id   AF-A0A972W165-F1
#
_cell.length_a   1.000
_cell.length_b   1.000
_cell.length_c   1.000
_cell.angle_alpha   90.00
_cell.angle_beta   90.00
_cell.angle_gamma   90.00
#
_symmetry.space_group_name_H-M   'P 1'
#
loop_
_entity.id
_entity.type
_entity.pdbx_description
1 polymer ?
#
loop_
_entity_poly.entity_id
_entity_poly.type
_entity_poly.pdbx_seq_one_letter_code
_entity_poly.pdbx_strand_id
1 'polypeptide(L)'
;MLTNEKEMSEEKLQELWNNIREDYTKHEDSLKNKKIDELKRKISKESGKYQTIIMALEVLKYGSDADMLKIIESYGYRIVGDYYSGLEQVYKQVANLKNKIEGLQKELEGFLTSNSDEKEEISIYEVLINLAIGLELPLDIKNMTAMEYIYYQKALRKKIEALNKK
;
A
#
# COMPACT_ATOMS: atom_id res chain seq x y z
N MET A 1 -8.83 -51.87 -16.55
CA MET A 1 -9.55 -50.79 -17.28
C MET A 1 -8.79 -49.50 -17.05
N LEU A 2 -8.22 -48.95 -18.12
CA LEU A 2 -7.94 -47.52 -18.36
C LEU A 2 -7.12 -46.75 -17.31
N THR A 3 -5.81 -46.99 -17.22
CA THR A 3 -4.85 -45.89 -16.99
C THR A 3 -4.30 -45.46 -18.34
N ASN A 4 -5.14 -44.75 -19.10
CA ASN A 4 -4.73 -44.10 -20.34
C ASN A 4 -4.30 -42.66 -19.99
N GLU A 5 -3.33 -42.54 -19.09
CA GLU A 5 -2.63 -41.27 -18.90
C GLU A 5 -1.67 -41.15 -20.08
N LYS A 6 -2.14 -40.49 -21.14
CA LYS A 6 -1.25 -39.97 -22.18
C LYS A 6 -0.21 -39.13 -21.46
N GLU A 7 1.02 -39.62 -21.38
CA GLU A 7 2.17 -38.82 -20.96
C GLU A 7 2.13 -37.52 -21.75
N MET A 8 1.86 -36.43 -21.05
CA MET A 8 1.77 -35.11 -21.64
C MET A 8 3.20 -34.73 -21.99
N SER A 9 3.47 -34.46 -23.27
CA SER A 9 4.82 -34.09 -23.71
C SER A 9 5.28 -32.84 -22.94
N GLU A 10 6.59 -32.79 -22.67
CA GLU A 10 7.23 -31.70 -21.94
C GLU A 10 6.90 -30.32 -22.56
N GLU A 11 6.79 -30.27 -23.88
CA GLU A 11 6.35 -29.10 -24.65
C GLU A 11 4.92 -28.64 -24.30
N LYS A 12 3.98 -29.58 -24.14
CA LYS A 12 2.59 -29.26 -23.74
C LYS A 12 2.50 -28.79 -22.29
N LEU A 13 3.33 -29.35 -21.41
CA LEU A 13 3.46 -28.90 -20.03
C LEU A 13 3.97 -27.46 -19.96
N GLN A 14 5.00 -27.16 -20.76
CA GLN A 14 5.58 -25.82 -20.83
C GLN A 14 4.59 -24.79 -21.39
N GLU A 15 3.85 -25.15 -22.44
CA GLU A 15 2.80 -24.30 -23.01
C GLU A 15 1.68 -24.02 -22.00
N LEU A 16 1.22 -25.04 -21.26
CA LEU A 16 0.20 -24.87 -20.23
C LEU A 16 0.67 -23.96 -19.09
N TRP A 17 1.93 -24.11 -18.67
CA TRP A 17 2.53 -23.26 -17.65
C TRP A 17 2.68 -21.81 -18.09
N ASN A 18 3.06 -21.57 -19.36
CA ASN A 18 3.15 -20.23 -19.91
C ASN A 18 1.77 -19.55 -19.97
N ASN A 19 0.73 -20.28 -20.35
CA ASN A 19 -0.65 -19.77 -20.37
C ASN A 19 -1.15 -19.41 -18.96
N ILE A 20 -0.93 -20.29 -17.97
CA ILE A 20 -1.28 -20.02 -16.56
C ILE A 20 -0.54 -18.77 -16.04
N ARG A 21 0.75 -18.65 -16.37
CA ARG A 21 1.57 -17.49 -15.99
C ARG A 21 1.07 -16.20 -16.63
N GLU A 22 0.75 -16.21 -17.91
CA GLU A 22 0.22 -15.03 -18.60
C GLU A 22 -1.12 -14.59 -18.02
N ASP A 23 -2.05 -15.51 -17.79
CA ASP A 23 -3.36 -15.20 -17.22
C ASP A 23 -3.24 -14.64 -15.80
N TYR A 24 -2.32 -15.17 -15.00
CA TYR A 24 -2.03 -14.65 -13.66
C TYR A 24 -1.45 -13.22 -13.73
N THR A 25 -0.52 -12.97 -14.65
CA THR A 25 0.16 -11.67 -14.80
C THR A 25 -0.83 -10.60 -15.29
N LYS A 26 -1.70 -10.93 -16.25
CA LYS A 26 -2.77 -10.03 -16.74
C LYS A 26 -3.75 -9.63 -15.62
N HIS A 27 -4.08 -10.55 -14.72
CA HIS A 27 -4.94 -10.25 -13.58
C HIS A 27 -4.25 -9.38 -12.52
N GLU A 28 -2.97 -9.62 -12.26
CA GLU A 28 -2.17 -8.83 -11.32
C GLU A 28 -2.00 -7.38 -11.80
N ASP A 29 -1.69 -7.18 -13.09
CA ASP A 29 -1.61 -5.85 -13.71
C ASP A 29 -2.95 -5.11 -13.66
N SER A 30 -4.07 -5.81 -13.84
CA SER A 30 -5.40 -5.20 -13.73
C SER A 30 -5.70 -4.69 -12.33
N LEU A 31 -5.33 -5.45 -11.29
CA LEU A 31 -5.54 -5.05 -9.89
C LEU A 31 -4.62 -3.90 -9.48
N LYS A 32 -3.35 -3.95 -9.90
CA LYS A 32 -2.37 -2.88 -9.66
C LYS A 32 -2.81 -1.56 -10.31
N ASN A 33 -3.24 -1.60 -11.57
CA ASN A 33 -3.71 -0.42 -12.29
C ASN A 33 -4.96 0.19 -11.64
N LYS A 34 -5.91 -0.64 -11.20
CA LYS A 34 -7.08 -0.16 -10.43
C LYS A 34 -6.67 0.56 -9.13
N LYS A 35 -5.71 -0.02 -8.39
CA LYS A 35 -5.21 0.59 -7.14
C LYS A 35 -4.51 1.92 -7.40
N ILE A 36 -3.71 2.01 -8.45
CA ILE A 36 -3.05 3.25 -8.89
C ILE A 36 -4.09 4.33 -9.21
N ASP A 37 -5.13 4.00 -9.97
CA ASP A 37 -6.19 4.96 -10.32
C ASP A 37 -6.99 5.40 -9.09
N GLU A 38 -7.26 4.50 -8.14
CA GLU A 38 -7.87 4.85 -6.86
C GLU A 38 -7.01 5.83 -6.05
N LEU A 39 -5.70 5.59 -5.96
CA LEU A 39 -4.77 6.47 -5.27
C LEU A 39 -4.69 7.85 -5.93
N LYS A 40 -4.59 7.90 -7.26
CA LYS A 40 -4.63 9.16 -8.02
C LYS A 40 -5.90 9.96 -7.72
N ARG A 41 -7.07 9.31 -7.76
CA ARG A 41 -8.35 9.98 -7.45
C ARG A 41 -8.38 10.51 -6.01
N LYS A 42 -7.88 9.73 -5.05
CA LYS A 42 -7.79 10.18 -3.64
C LYS A 42 -6.86 11.37 -3.49
N ILE A 43 -5.67 11.33 -4.10
CA ILE A 43 -4.71 12.44 -4.10
C ILE A 43 -5.36 13.69 -4.71
N SER A 44 -5.93 13.60 -5.91
CA SER A 44 -6.56 14.75 -6.56
C SER A 44 -7.66 15.38 -5.70
N LYS A 45 -8.49 14.56 -5.04
CA LYS A 45 -9.56 15.05 -4.16
C LYS A 45 -8.99 15.79 -2.94
N GLU A 46 -8.02 15.20 -2.25
CA GLU A 46 -7.45 15.79 -1.04
C GLU A 46 -6.60 17.03 -1.38
N SER A 47 -5.86 17.00 -2.49
CA SER A 47 -5.11 18.16 -3.00
C SER A 47 -6.02 19.32 -3.38
N GLY A 48 -7.15 19.04 -4.04
CA GLY A 48 -8.16 20.07 -4.34
C GLY A 48 -8.70 20.71 -3.06
N LYS A 49 -9.09 19.89 -2.08
CA LYS A 49 -9.52 20.36 -0.76
C LYS A 49 -8.45 21.24 -0.10
N TYR A 50 -7.20 20.79 -0.06
CA TYR A 50 -6.08 21.53 0.53
C TYR A 50 -5.89 22.90 -0.15
N GLN A 51 -5.85 22.93 -1.48
CA GLN A 51 -5.66 24.17 -2.24
C GLN A 51 -6.79 25.16 -1.98
N THR A 52 -8.05 24.72 -2.01
CA THR A 52 -9.21 25.58 -1.74
C THR A 52 -9.13 26.20 -0.35
N ILE A 53 -8.79 25.42 0.67
CA ILE A 53 -8.70 25.93 2.04
C ILE A 53 -7.52 26.90 2.19
N ILE A 54 -6.35 26.57 1.65
CA ILE A 54 -5.19 27.46 1.72
C ILE A 54 -5.48 28.79 1.03
N MET A 55 -6.10 28.79 -0.15
CA MET A 55 -6.49 30.02 -0.83
C MET A 55 -7.45 30.86 0.02
N ALA A 56 -8.46 30.24 0.62
CA ALA A 56 -9.37 30.94 1.51
C ALA A 56 -8.66 31.54 2.73
N LEU A 57 -7.73 30.80 3.33
CA LEU A 57 -6.93 31.28 4.45
C LEU A 57 -5.99 32.44 4.07
N GLU A 58 -5.40 32.43 2.88
CA GLU A 58 -4.56 33.54 2.40
C GLU A 58 -5.37 34.84 2.26
N VAL A 59 -6.62 34.76 1.81
CA VAL A 59 -7.51 35.93 1.79
C VAL A 59 -7.84 36.38 3.21
N LEU A 60 -8.17 35.43 4.10
CA LEU A 60 -8.57 35.72 5.48
C LEU A 60 -7.46 36.35 6.34
N LYS A 61 -6.18 36.19 5.95
CA LYS A 61 -5.05 36.90 6.60
C LYS A 61 -5.16 38.41 6.51
N TYR A 62 -5.72 38.93 5.41
CA TYR A 62 -5.79 40.38 5.15
C TYR A 62 -7.08 41.03 5.63
N GLY A 63 -8.06 40.23 6.03
CA GLY A 63 -9.34 40.71 6.54
C GLY A 63 -10.37 39.60 6.63
N SER A 64 -11.45 39.84 7.35
CA SER A 64 -12.56 38.88 7.41
C SER A 64 -13.38 38.96 6.12
N ASP A 65 -13.54 37.81 5.46
CA ASP A 65 -14.37 37.64 4.28
C ASP A 65 -15.38 36.52 4.55
N ALA A 66 -16.67 36.85 4.49
CA ALA A 66 -17.74 35.94 4.85
C ALA A 66 -17.85 34.73 3.92
N ASP A 67 -17.48 34.87 2.65
CA ASP A 67 -17.54 33.78 1.68
C ASP A 67 -16.35 32.83 1.85
N MET A 68 -15.16 33.35 2.16
CA MET A 68 -14.00 32.53 2.51
C MET A 68 -14.21 31.75 3.82
N LEU A 69 -14.88 32.36 4.81
CA LEU A 69 -15.28 31.68 6.05
C LEU A 69 -16.23 30.51 5.75
N LYS A 70 -17.26 30.71 4.92
CA LYS A 70 -18.17 29.62 4.51
C LYS A 70 -17.44 28.49 3.79
N ILE A 71 -16.44 28.82 2.95
CA ILE A 71 -15.65 27.82 2.24
C ILE A 71 -14.91 26.92 3.23
N ILE A 72 -14.17 27.47 4.19
CA ILE A 72 -13.43 26.65 5.17
C ILE A 72 -14.38 25.87 6.09
N GLU A 73 -15.53 26.44 6.45
CA GLU A 73 -16.58 25.78 7.23
C GLU A 73 -17.21 24.60 6.51
N SER A 74 -17.42 24.69 5.20
CA SER A 74 -17.94 23.59 4.37
C SER A 74 -17.02 22.36 4.39
N TYR A 75 -15.73 22.57 4.66
CA TYR A 75 -14.72 21.52 4.80
C TYR A 75 -14.48 21.07 6.24
N GLY A 76 -15.25 21.59 7.19
CA GLY A 76 -15.24 21.24 8.61
C GLY A 76 -14.29 22.07 9.48
N TYR A 77 -13.72 23.16 8.97
CA TYR A 77 -12.81 24.02 9.72
C TYR A 77 -13.55 25.24 10.26
N ARG A 78 -13.29 25.59 11.52
CA ARG A 78 -13.89 26.76 12.17
C ARG A 78 -12.82 27.54 12.91
N ILE A 79 -12.91 28.86 12.85
CA ILE A 79 -12.10 29.77 13.64
C ILE A 79 -12.72 29.81 15.04
N VAL A 80 -11.96 29.40 16.05
CA VAL A 80 -12.41 29.40 17.45
C VAL A 80 -11.49 30.32 18.25
N GLY A 81 -12.08 31.18 19.08
CA GLY A 81 -11.35 32.14 19.90
C GLY A 81 -11.01 33.43 19.15
N ASP A 82 -9.84 34.00 19.43
CA ASP A 82 -9.36 35.20 18.75
C ASP A 82 -9.12 34.91 17.26
N TYR A 83 -9.53 35.84 16.39
CA TYR A 83 -9.55 35.66 14.94
C TYR A 83 -8.21 35.19 14.37
N TYR A 84 -7.11 35.87 14.72
CA TYR A 84 -5.78 35.55 14.21
C TYR A 84 -5.26 34.24 14.79
N SER A 85 -5.48 34.01 16.09
CA SER A 85 -5.10 32.75 16.72
C SER A 85 -5.87 31.55 16.15
N GLY A 86 -7.15 31.72 15.86
CA GLY A 86 -8.00 30.69 15.27
C GLY A 86 -7.62 30.40 13.82
N LEU A 87 -7.26 31.43 13.03
CA LEU A 87 -6.67 31.23 11.71
C LEU A 87 -5.39 30.40 11.76
N GLU A 88 -4.49 30.70 12.71
CA GLU A 88 -3.24 29.94 12.87
C GLU A 88 -3.52 28.47 13.23
N GLN A 89 -4.53 28.21 14.06
CA GLN A 89 -4.96 26.84 14.36
C GLN A 89 -5.47 26.12 13.12
N VAL A 90 -6.28 26.78 12.29
CA VAL A 90 -6.76 26.19 11.03
C VAL A 90 -5.58 25.91 10.10
N TYR A 91 -4.59 26.81 9.99
CA TYR A 91 -3.35 26.54 9.24
C TYR A 91 -2.64 25.27 9.72
N LYS A 92 -2.50 25.07 11.03
CA LYS A 92 -1.90 23.87 11.61
C LYS A 92 -2.70 22.61 11.29
N GLN A 93 -4.03 22.68 11.36
CA GLN A 93 -4.89 21.54 11.01
C GLN A 93 -4.81 21.19 9.52
N VAL A 94 -4.66 22.19 8.64
CA VAL A 94 -4.50 22.00 7.19
C VAL A 94 -3.12 21.43 6.86
N ALA A 95 -2.08 21.67 7.67
CA ALA A 95 -0.79 21.01 7.52
C ALA A 95 -0.89 19.48 7.65
N ASN A 96 -1.80 18.97 8.50
CA ASN A 96 -2.05 17.52 8.59
C ASN A 96 -2.64 16.95 7.29
N LEU A 97 -3.46 17.74 6.59
CA LEU A 97 -3.99 17.37 5.28
C LEU A 97 -2.87 17.27 4.24
N LYS A 98 -1.89 18.18 4.29
CA LYS A 98 -0.68 18.11 3.45
C LYS A 98 0.11 16.83 3.71
N ASN A 99 0.36 16.49 4.97
CA ASN A 99 1.07 15.26 5.33
C ASN A 99 0.33 14.00 4.83
N LYS A 100 -1.01 14.01 4.88
CA LYS A 100 -1.84 12.93 4.31
C LYS A 100 -1.67 12.81 2.81
N ILE A 101 -1.65 13.93 2.08
CA ILE A 101 -1.41 13.95 0.63
C ILE A 101 -0.02 13.41 0.31
N GLU A 102 1.01 13.84 1.03
CA GLU A 102 2.38 13.35 0.88
C GLU A 102 2.48 11.84 1.15
N GLY A 103 1.76 11.33 2.17
CA GLY A 103 1.68 9.90 2.43
C GLY A 103 1.05 9.10 1.28
N LEU A 104 -0.05 9.61 0.71
CA LEU A 104 -0.70 9.00 -0.46
C LEU A 104 0.19 9.07 -1.71
N GLN A 105 0.94 10.15 -1.90
CA GLN A 105 1.91 10.30 -2.98
C GLN A 105 3.05 9.30 -2.86
N LYS A 106 3.60 9.09 -1.65
CA LYS A 106 4.60 8.06 -1.39
C LYS A 106 4.07 6.65 -1.63
N GLU A 107 2.83 6.38 -1.23
CA GLU A 107 2.16 5.10 -1.54
C GLU A 107 2.07 4.90 -3.05
N LEU A 108 1.61 5.92 -3.79
CA LEU A 108 1.53 5.90 -5.25
C LEU A 108 2.90 5.70 -5.91
N GLU A 109 3.91 6.43 -5.45
CA GLU A 109 5.30 6.28 -5.90
C GLU A 109 5.76 4.84 -5.69
N GLY A 110 5.52 4.25 -4.52
CA GLY A 110 5.84 2.84 -4.26
C GLY A 110 5.21 1.90 -5.29
N PHE A 111 3.95 2.11 -5.70
CA PHE A 111 3.33 1.30 -6.76
C PHE A 111 3.94 1.54 -8.15
N LEU A 112 4.41 2.75 -8.44
CA LEU A 112 5.01 3.14 -9.72
C LEU A 112 6.47 2.70 -9.84
N THR A 113 7.27 2.80 -8.77
CA THR A 113 8.67 2.32 -8.71
C THR A 113 8.77 0.82 -8.44
N SER A 114 7.72 0.16 -7.94
CA SER A 114 7.64 -1.31 -7.98
C SER A 114 7.58 -1.87 -9.43
N ASN A 115 7.60 -1.01 -10.47
CA ASN A 115 7.75 -1.36 -11.88
C ASN A 115 9.08 -0.85 -12.50
N SER A 116 9.97 -0.17 -11.76
CA SER A 116 11.36 -0.10 -12.20
C SER A 116 11.99 -1.45 -11.90
N ASP A 117 12.66 -2.02 -12.89
CA ASP A 117 13.28 -3.36 -12.92
C ASP A 117 14.38 -3.61 -11.86
N GLU A 118 14.15 -3.27 -10.60
CA GLU A 118 14.77 -3.93 -9.46
C GLU A 118 13.66 -4.75 -8.80
N LYS A 119 13.39 -5.92 -9.38
CA LYS A 119 13.11 -7.05 -8.51
C LYS A 119 14.34 -7.12 -7.61
N GLU A 120 14.26 -6.64 -6.38
CA GLU A 120 15.14 -7.19 -5.36
C GLU A 120 14.90 -8.69 -5.46
N GLU A 121 15.89 -9.42 -5.99
CA GLU A 121 15.89 -10.87 -5.96
C GLU A 121 15.88 -11.24 -4.49
N ILE A 122 14.67 -11.39 -3.93
CA ILE A 122 14.52 -11.79 -2.54
C ILE A 122 15.22 -13.14 -2.45
N SER A 123 16.36 -13.12 -1.77
CA SER A 123 17.21 -14.30 -1.70
C SER A 123 16.46 -15.34 -0.90
N ILE A 124 16.54 -16.61 -1.31
CA ILE A 124 15.95 -17.71 -0.53
C ILE A 124 16.45 -17.70 0.91
N TYR A 125 17.68 -17.22 1.15
CA TYR A 125 18.23 -17.04 2.48
C TYR A 125 17.47 -15.98 3.30
N GLU A 126 17.04 -14.87 2.70
CA GLU A 126 16.26 -13.85 3.39
C GLU A 126 14.91 -14.39 3.83
N VAL A 127 14.26 -15.19 2.98
CA VAL A 127 13.01 -15.88 3.32
C VAL A 127 13.22 -16.83 4.51
N LEU A 128 14.31 -17.60 4.49
CA LEU A 128 14.62 -18.58 5.54
C LEU A 128 15.10 -17.92 6.85
N ILE A 129 15.80 -16.79 6.77
CA ILE A 129 16.18 -15.97 7.92
C ILE A 129 14.93 -15.36 8.56
N ASN A 130 14.02 -14.80 7.77
CA ASN A 130 12.78 -14.22 8.28
C ASN A 130 11.90 -15.28 8.96
N LEU A 131 11.88 -16.50 8.44
CA LEU A 131 11.23 -17.64 9.06
C LEU A 131 11.85 -17.99 10.42
N ALA A 132 13.18 -18.03 10.51
CA ALA A 132 13.92 -18.28 11.75
C ALA A 132 13.64 -17.19 12.80
N ILE A 133 13.69 -15.92 12.40
CA ILE A 133 13.37 -14.77 13.25
C ILE A 133 11.93 -14.84 13.76
N GLY A 134 10.96 -15.06 12.86
CA GLY A 134 9.54 -15.11 13.22
C GLY A 134 9.22 -16.25 14.20
N LEU A 135 9.94 -17.36 14.11
CA LEU A 135 9.81 -18.49 15.01
C LEU A 135 10.65 -18.36 16.29
N GLU A 136 11.59 -17.42 16.35
CA GLU A 136 12.58 -17.28 17.44
C GLU A 136 13.42 -18.55 17.66
N LEU A 137 13.75 -19.25 16.57
CA LEU A 137 14.52 -20.49 16.61
C LEU A 137 15.76 -20.40 15.72
N PRO A 138 16.92 -20.91 16.17
CA PRO A 138 18.08 -21.06 15.29
C PRO A 138 17.79 -22.19 14.30
N LEU A 139 17.61 -21.85 13.02
CA LEU A 139 17.41 -22.82 11.95
C LEU A 139 18.71 -23.03 11.18
N ASP A 140 19.07 -24.29 10.91
CA ASP A 140 20.14 -24.60 9.96
C ASP A 140 19.61 -24.44 8.53
N ILE A 141 19.78 -23.24 8.00
CA ILE A 141 19.27 -22.85 6.68
C ILE A 141 19.92 -23.66 5.55
N LYS A 142 21.18 -24.06 5.72
CA LYS A 142 21.97 -24.70 4.65
C LYS A 142 21.52 -26.14 4.39
N ASN A 143 21.07 -26.84 5.43
CA ASN A 143 20.67 -28.25 5.36
C ASN A 143 19.15 -28.45 5.47
N MET A 144 18.36 -27.37 5.35
CA MET A 144 16.91 -27.43 5.49
C MET A 144 16.26 -28.14 4.29
N THR A 145 15.45 -29.15 4.58
CA THR A 145 14.65 -29.83 3.58
C THR A 145 13.37 -29.06 3.25
N ALA A 146 12.79 -29.30 2.07
CA ALA A 146 11.52 -28.68 1.67
C ALA A 146 10.36 -29.01 2.64
N MET A 147 10.37 -30.21 3.24
CA MET A 147 9.36 -30.61 4.22
C MET A 147 9.47 -29.82 5.52
N GLU A 148 10.69 -29.61 6.01
CA GLU A 148 10.95 -28.78 7.18
C GLU A 148 10.52 -27.33 6.94
N TYR A 149 10.84 -26.77 5.77
CA TYR A 149 10.38 -25.43 5.40
C TYR A 149 8.86 -25.30 5.46
N ILE A 150 8.10 -26.23 4.84
CA ILE A 150 6.64 -26.22 4.84
C ILE A 150 6.09 -26.33 6.28
N TYR A 151 6.73 -27.17 7.11
CA TYR A 151 6.34 -27.33 8.50
C TYR A 151 6.52 -26.04 9.30
N TYR A 152 7.69 -25.42 9.21
CA TYR A 152 8.00 -24.15 9.89
C TYR A 152 7.13 -23.00 9.39
N GLN A 153 6.85 -22.94 8.09
CA GLN A 153 5.95 -21.94 7.52
C GLN A 153 4.54 -22.04 8.12
N LYS A 154 4.02 -23.28 8.29
CA LYS A 154 2.72 -23.51 8.96
C LYS A 154 2.77 -23.11 10.43
N ALA A 155 3.86 -23.41 11.14
CA ALA A 155 4.03 -23.01 12.53
C ALA A 155 4.05 -21.48 12.70
N LEU A 156 4.74 -20.77 11.80
CA LEU A 156 4.81 -19.31 11.81
C LEU A 156 3.43 -18.69 11.56
N ARG A 157 2.67 -19.20 10.59
CA ARG A 157 1.28 -18.75 10.35
C ARG A 157 0.40 -18.89 11.58
N LYS A 158 0.46 -20.04 12.27
CA LYS A 158 -0.29 -20.25 13.52
C LYS A 158 0.13 -19.28 14.63
N LYS A 159 1.42 -18.96 14.74
CA LYS A 159 1.93 -17.97 15.71
C LYS A 159 1.37 -16.57 15.41
N ILE A 160 1.39 -16.15 14.15
CA ILE A 160 0.83 -14.86 13.70
C ILE A 160 -0.67 -14.80 13.97
N GLU A 161 -1.42 -15.85 13.64
CA GLU A 161 -2.86 -15.94 13.92
C GLU A 161 -3.19 -15.86 15.41
N ALA A 162 -2.35 -16.44 16.27
CA ALA A 162 -2.52 -16.37 17.72
C ALA A 162 -2.23 -14.97 18.27
N LEU A 163 -1.26 -14.25 17.69
CA LEU A 163 -0.95 -12.86 18.07
C LEU A 163 -2.06 -11.89 17.63
N ASN A 164 -2.66 -12.09 16.45
CA ASN A 164 -3.72 -11.23 15.93
C ASN A 164 -5.10 -11.46 16.58
N LYS A 165 -5.26 -12.52 17.40
CA LYS A 165 -6.48 -12.81 18.17
C LYS A 165 -6.43 -12.27 19.61
N LYS A 166 -5.31 -11.67 20.02
CA LYS A 166 -5.19 -10.89 21.25
C LYS A 166 -5.52 -9.43 21.00
#